data_AF-A0A2G9H7K1-F1
#
_entry.id   AF-A0A2G9H7K1-F1
#
_cell.length_a   1.000
_cell.length_b   1.000
_cell.length_c   1.000
_cell.angle_alpha   90.00
_cell.angle_beta   90.00
_cell.angle_gamma   90.00
#
_symmetry.space_group_name_H-M   'P 1'
#
loop_
_entity.id
_entity.type
_entity.pdbx_description
1 polymer ?
#
loop_
_entity_poly.entity_id
_entity_poly.type
_entity_poly.pdbx_seq_one_letter_code
_entity_poly.pdbx_strand_id
1 'polypeptide(L)'
;MAEDKEEQTSLEQRASPHVAIFFVLPYLPLFELLSMTRVCKSLRDAINNDILPWLKIFVDRPLSSRLSDDILAEVASRAKGRLQVLALNHCVKITDDGLLRVIEQNPNITKLHAPGCTSLSPEGVIRAVKLLTKNHHTLESLKISGIYGTQKEDLEFLHNLINHNQTQQEKNKIFYHEYKKFSALTHTEIENPIDIDICPKCDDITMVFDCPKVLCKEKQQLEVVKCRGCSWCITRCIECGICLKDTEELEEACCSDTLCSDCWLKLPKCSFCNKPYCNQHADQQHKLSGSIGFLCASCHSKYG
;
A
#
# COMPACT_ATOMS: atom_id res chain seq x y z
N MET A 1 -54.12 -48.02 -14.02
CA MET A 1 -53.30 -47.29 -15.01
C MET A 1 -53.00 -45.95 -14.39
N ALA A 2 -51.75 -45.80 -14.01
CA ALA A 2 -51.14 -44.54 -13.62
C ALA A 2 -51.15 -43.58 -14.81
N GLU A 3 -51.23 -42.27 -14.53
CA GLU A 3 -50.39 -41.24 -15.14
C GLU A 3 -50.81 -39.86 -14.59
N ASP A 4 -49.93 -39.34 -13.73
CA ASP A 4 -49.40 -37.98 -13.75
C ASP A 4 -50.34 -36.78 -13.72
N LYS A 5 -50.34 -36.13 -12.55
CA LYS A 5 -50.03 -34.70 -12.39
C LYS A 5 -49.77 -34.39 -10.92
N GLU A 6 -48.64 -34.86 -10.42
CA GLU A 6 -47.94 -34.16 -9.33
C GLU A 6 -47.44 -32.84 -9.92
N GLU A 7 -48.15 -31.76 -9.59
CA GLU A 7 -47.71 -30.40 -9.84
C GLU A 7 -46.47 -30.16 -8.97
N GLN A 8 -45.31 -30.43 -9.56
CA GLN A 8 -43.98 -30.17 -9.02
C GLN A 8 -43.86 -28.69 -8.66
N THR A 9 -44.12 -28.36 -7.40
CA THR A 9 -43.55 -27.19 -6.74
C THR A 9 -42.05 -27.43 -6.53
N SER A 10 -41.28 -27.42 -7.62
CA SER A 10 -39.84 -27.22 -7.55
C SER A 10 -39.59 -25.73 -7.34
N LEU A 11 -39.82 -25.27 -6.12
CA LEU A 11 -39.10 -24.10 -5.60
C LEU A 11 -37.62 -24.45 -5.74
N GLU A 12 -36.94 -23.87 -6.73
CA GLU A 12 -35.49 -23.87 -6.81
C GLU A 12 -34.96 -23.37 -5.46
N GLN A 13 -34.65 -24.27 -4.54
CA GLN A 13 -33.86 -23.96 -3.36
C GLN A 13 -32.51 -23.53 -3.91
N ARG A 14 -32.34 -22.21 -4.09
CA ARG A 14 -31.03 -21.61 -4.36
C ARG A 14 -30.14 -22.07 -3.21
N ALA A 15 -29.28 -23.05 -3.50
CA ALA A 15 -28.35 -23.54 -2.50
C ALA A 15 -27.52 -22.34 -2.02
N SER A 16 -27.73 -21.96 -0.76
CA SER A 16 -26.90 -20.98 -0.08
C SER A 16 -25.46 -21.47 -0.12
N PRO A 17 -24.48 -20.58 -0.28
CA PRO A 17 -23.10 -21.02 -0.30
C PRO A 17 -22.75 -21.62 1.07
N HIS A 18 -21.85 -22.59 1.07
CA HIS A 18 -21.43 -23.26 2.30
C HIS A 18 -20.91 -22.23 3.31
N VAL A 19 -21.26 -22.37 4.59
CA VAL A 19 -20.94 -21.39 5.65
C VAL A 19 -19.45 -21.07 5.74
N ALA A 20 -18.60 -22.04 5.40
CA ALA A 20 -17.14 -21.85 5.28
C ALA A 20 -16.74 -20.62 4.44
N ILE A 21 -17.53 -20.24 3.42
CA ILE A 21 -17.19 -19.11 2.55
C ILE A 21 -17.09 -17.80 3.34
N PHE A 22 -17.96 -17.57 4.34
CA PHE A 22 -18.00 -16.34 5.11
C PHE A 22 -16.75 -16.14 6.00
N PHE A 23 -16.03 -17.22 6.30
CA PHE A 23 -14.74 -17.13 6.99
C PHE A 23 -13.59 -16.77 6.03
N VAL A 24 -13.77 -16.99 4.73
CA VAL A 24 -12.75 -16.72 3.71
C VAL A 24 -12.91 -15.31 3.13
N LEU A 25 -14.16 -14.87 2.88
CA LEU A 25 -14.45 -13.59 2.22
C LEU A 25 -13.71 -12.38 2.83
N PRO A 26 -13.60 -12.21 4.15
CA PRO A 26 -12.91 -11.05 4.74
C PRO A 26 -11.40 -11.00 4.51
N TYR A 27 -10.79 -12.11 4.06
CA TYR A 27 -9.36 -12.22 3.78
C TYR A 27 -9.03 -12.14 2.29
N LEU A 28 -10.05 -12.10 1.43
CA LEU A 28 -9.83 -11.97 -0.01
C LEU A 28 -9.48 -10.53 -0.37
N PRO A 29 -8.50 -10.29 -1.27
CA PRO A 29 -8.28 -8.96 -1.79
C PRO A 29 -9.50 -8.49 -2.58
N LEU A 30 -9.64 -7.17 -2.71
CA LEU A 30 -10.83 -6.55 -3.28
C LEU A 30 -11.14 -7.05 -4.69
N PHE A 31 -10.12 -7.32 -5.51
CA PHE A 31 -10.30 -7.81 -6.87
C PHE A 31 -10.96 -9.20 -6.89
N GLU A 32 -10.49 -10.12 -6.06
CA GLU A 32 -11.01 -11.48 -5.90
C GLU A 32 -12.43 -11.43 -5.33
N LEU A 33 -12.66 -10.60 -4.31
CA LEU A 33 -13.99 -10.41 -3.72
C LEU A 33 -14.99 -9.91 -4.76
N LEU A 34 -14.64 -8.88 -5.54
CA LEU A 34 -15.49 -8.38 -6.63
C LEU A 34 -15.66 -9.43 -7.73
N SER A 35 -14.63 -10.20 -8.05
CA SER A 35 -14.71 -11.30 -9.03
C SER A 35 -15.70 -12.38 -8.59
N MET A 36 -15.73 -12.74 -7.31
CA MET A 36 -16.68 -13.71 -6.76
C MET A 36 -18.14 -13.27 -6.89
N THR A 37 -18.43 -11.96 -6.80
CA THR A 37 -19.79 -11.45 -7.03
C THR A 37 -20.30 -11.72 -8.46
N ARG A 38 -19.40 -12.00 -9.40
CA ARG A 38 -19.73 -12.27 -10.81
C ARG A 38 -19.90 -13.76 -11.11
N VAL A 39 -19.55 -14.67 -10.20
CA VAL A 39 -19.59 -16.12 -10.42
C VAL A 39 -21.03 -16.65 -10.44
N CYS A 40 -21.82 -16.37 -9.40
CA CYS A 40 -23.23 -16.78 -9.33
C CYS A 40 -24.05 -15.83 -8.44
N LYS A 41 -25.39 -15.93 -8.52
CA LYS A 41 -26.31 -15.12 -7.68
C LYS A 41 -26.11 -15.39 -6.19
N SER A 42 -25.95 -16.67 -5.81
CA SER A 42 -25.76 -17.10 -4.43
C SER A 42 -24.53 -16.46 -3.75
N LEU A 43 -23.37 -16.46 -4.43
CA LEU A 43 -22.15 -15.81 -3.93
C LEU A 43 -22.24 -14.28 -3.90
N ARG A 44 -22.87 -13.69 -4.90
CA ARG A 44 -23.14 -12.25 -4.94
C ARG A 44 -24.00 -11.81 -3.76
N ASP A 45 -25.08 -12.55 -3.49
CA ASP A 45 -25.98 -12.27 -2.38
C ASP A 45 -25.27 -12.47 -1.04
N ALA A 46 -24.45 -13.52 -0.90
CA ALA A 46 -23.64 -13.73 0.31
C ALA A 46 -22.67 -12.56 0.58
N ILE A 47 -21.95 -12.12 -0.45
CA ILE A 47 -20.97 -11.01 -0.34
C ILE A 47 -21.65 -9.66 -0.08
N ASN A 48 -22.79 -9.39 -0.72
CA ASN A 48 -23.48 -8.11 -0.57
C ASN A 48 -24.23 -7.99 0.77
N ASN A 49 -24.64 -9.13 1.35
CA ASN A 49 -25.35 -9.15 2.63
C ASN A 49 -24.41 -9.28 3.83
N ASP A 50 -23.19 -9.79 3.65
CA ASP A 50 -22.15 -9.78 4.68
C ASP A 50 -21.45 -8.43 4.75
N ILE A 51 -21.27 -7.93 5.97
CA ILE A 51 -20.58 -6.68 6.25
C ILE A 51 -19.07 -6.85 6.41
N LEU A 52 -18.62 -8.03 6.89
CA LEU A 52 -17.24 -8.25 7.33
C LEU A 52 -16.20 -7.98 6.23
N PRO A 53 -16.42 -8.36 4.95
CA PRO A 53 -15.47 -8.10 3.88
C PRO A 53 -15.29 -6.61 3.54
N TRP A 54 -16.24 -5.77 3.96
CA TRP A 54 -16.26 -4.34 3.64
C TRP A 54 -15.76 -3.45 4.77
N LEU A 55 -15.38 -4.02 5.93
CA LEU A 55 -14.81 -3.24 7.04
C LEU A 55 -13.42 -2.69 6.69
N LYS A 56 -12.71 -3.32 5.75
CA LYS A 56 -11.38 -2.92 5.31
C LYS A 56 -11.31 -3.00 3.79
N ILE A 57 -11.17 -1.86 3.15
CA ILE A 57 -11.06 -1.77 1.69
C ILE A 57 -9.62 -1.42 1.34
N PHE A 58 -8.96 -2.36 0.68
CA PHE A 58 -7.63 -2.17 0.10
C PHE A 58 -7.76 -2.16 -1.42
N VAL A 59 -7.46 -1.01 -2.03
CA VAL A 59 -7.33 -0.87 -3.48
C VAL A 59 -5.85 -0.83 -3.82
N ASP A 60 -5.44 -1.77 -4.66
CA ASP A 60 -4.10 -1.82 -5.24
C ASP A 60 -4.21 -2.14 -6.74
N ARG A 61 -3.08 -2.24 -7.43
CA ARG A 61 -3.02 -2.74 -8.80
C ARG A 61 -3.61 -4.16 -8.87
N PRO A 62 -4.33 -4.48 -9.95
CA PRO A 62 -4.58 -3.64 -11.13
C PRO A 62 -5.82 -2.72 -11.01
N LEU A 63 -6.54 -2.71 -9.88
CA LEU A 63 -7.78 -1.94 -9.72
C LEU A 63 -7.54 -0.42 -9.64
N SER A 64 -6.45 0.00 -9.01
CA SER A 64 -6.17 1.41 -8.72
C SER A 64 -6.19 2.35 -9.93
N SER A 65 -5.76 1.89 -11.11
CA SER A 65 -5.78 2.70 -12.35
C SER A 65 -7.15 2.79 -13.03
N ARG A 66 -8.10 1.96 -12.60
CA ARG A 66 -9.44 1.83 -13.20
C ARG A 66 -10.55 2.35 -12.30
N LEU A 67 -10.27 2.58 -11.02
CA LEU A 67 -11.25 3.06 -10.06
C LEU A 67 -11.59 4.53 -10.34
N SER A 68 -12.88 4.86 -10.40
CA SER A 68 -13.41 6.22 -10.40
C SER A 68 -14.09 6.54 -9.06
N ASP A 69 -14.37 7.81 -8.82
CA ASP A 69 -15.07 8.28 -7.61
C ASP A 69 -16.40 7.57 -7.39
N ASP A 70 -17.20 7.38 -8.45
CA ASP A 70 -18.50 6.71 -8.35
C ASP A 70 -18.37 5.22 -7.99
N ILE A 71 -17.41 4.52 -8.59
CA ILE A 71 -17.16 3.10 -8.29
C ILE A 71 -16.65 2.97 -6.84
N LEU A 72 -15.73 3.85 -6.42
CA LEU A 72 -15.23 3.84 -5.05
C LEU A 72 -16.36 4.07 -4.04
N ALA A 73 -17.24 5.04 -4.30
CA ALA A 73 -18.40 5.30 -3.44
C ALA A 73 -19.37 4.12 -3.41
N GLU A 74 -19.64 3.46 -4.56
CA GLU A 74 -20.48 2.26 -4.61
C GLU A 74 -19.89 1.15 -3.74
N VAL A 75 -18.59 0.87 -3.87
CA VAL A 75 -17.91 -0.16 -3.08
C VAL A 75 -17.92 0.18 -1.59
N ALA A 76 -17.60 1.42 -1.22
CA ALA A 76 -17.58 1.87 0.17
C ALA A 76 -18.98 1.88 0.81
N SER A 77 -20.05 2.09 0.04
CA SER A 77 -21.42 2.05 0.54
C SER A 77 -21.82 0.69 1.12
N ARG A 78 -21.17 -0.40 0.67
CA ARG A 78 -21.39 -1.77 1.18
C ARG A 78 -20.98 -1.93 2.64
N ALA A 79 -20.08 -1.07 3.12
CA ALA A 79 -19.69 -1.00 4.52
C ALA A 79 -20.75 -0.35 5.42
N LYS A 80 -21.81 0.26 4.86
CA LYS A 80 -22.97 0.80 5.62
C LYS A 80 -22.55 1.65 6.84
N GLY A 81 -21.57 2.55 6.67
CA GLY A 81 -21.07 3.42 7.73
C GLY A 81 -20.07 2.78 8.71
N ARG A 82 -19.66 1.54 8.46
CA ARG A 82 -18.77 0.75 9.33
C ARG A 82 -17.38 0.51 8.71
N LEU A 83 -17.04 1.18 7.62
CA LEU A 83 -15.68 1.10 7.07
C LEU A 83 -14.68 1.63 8.11
N GLN A 84 -13.67 0.82 8.43
CA GLN A 84 -12.64 1.15 9.41
C GLN A 84 -11.31 1.52 8.73
N VAL A 85 -10.97 0.81 7.65
CA VAL A 85 -9.72 1.01 6.92
C VAL A 85 -10.03 1.27 5.45
N LEU A 86 -9.58 2.40 4.94
CA LEU A 86 -9.59 2.72 3.52
C LEU A 86 -8.15 2.92 3.06
N ALA A 87 -7.67 2.03 2.19
CA ALA A 87 -6.35 2.15 1.57
C ALA A 87 -6.48 2.23 0.05
N LEU A 88 -6.07 3.36 -0.52
CA LEU A 88 -6.11 3.70 -1.94
C LEU A 88 -4.67 3.84 -2.44
N ASN A 89 -4.08 2.77 -2.95
CA ASN A 89 -2.68 2.79 -3.39
C ASN A 89 -2.59 3.12 -4.87
N HIS A 90 -1.95 4.24 -5.22
CA HIS A 90 -1.77 4.72 -6.58
C HIS A 90 -3.10 4.90 -7.36
N CYS A 91 -4.17 5.29 -6.66
CA CYS A 91 -5.49 5.54 -7.27
C CYS A 91 -5.54 6.94 -7.89
N VAL A 92 -4.81 7.14 -9.00
CA VAL A 92 -4.59 8.46 -9.64
C VAL A 92 -5.85 9.12 -10.20
N LYS A 93 -6.97 8.40 -10.32
CA LYS A 93 -8.25 8.93 -10.81
C LYS A 93 -9.22 9.37 -9.71
N ILE A 94 -8.87 9.10 -8.45
CA ILE A 94 -9.72 9.48 -7.31
C ILE A 94 -9.45 10.93 -6.96
N THR A 95 -10.52 11.71 -6.84
CA THR A 95 -10.47 13.14 -6.54
C THR A 95 -10.84 13.42 -5.09
N ASP A 96 -10.63 14.66 -4.65
CA ASP A 96 -11.08 15.14 -3.35
C ASP A 96 -12.57 14.88 -3.13
N ASP A 97 -13.42 15.13 -4.14
CA ASP A 97 -14.87 14.94 -4.03
C ASP A 97 -15.24 13.46 -3.86
N GLY A 98 -14.55 12.57 -4.57
CA GLY A 98 -14.72 11.12 -4.40
C GLY A 98 -14.33 10.65 -3.01
N LEU A 99 -13.18 11.12 -2.50
CA LEU A 99 -12.70 10.80 -1.15
C LEU A 99 -13.67 11.32 -0.08
N LEU A 100 -14.10 12.59 -0.19
CA LEU A 100 -15.03 13.20 0.76
C LEU A 100 -16.37 12.48 0.78
N ARG A 101 -16.93 12.09 -0.37
CA ARG A 101 -18.17 11.31 -0.47
C ARG A 101 -18.07 9.98 0.28
N VAL A 102 -16.95 9.29 0.20
CA VAL A 102 -16.72 8.02 0.92
C VAL A 102 -16.68 8.23 2.43
N ILE A 103 -16.01 9.29 2.88
CA ILE A 103 -15.88 9.66 4.29
C ILE A 103 -17.23 10.07 4.89
N GLU A 104 -18.04 10.82 4.15
CA GLU A 104 -19.39 11.20 4.58
C GLU A 104 -20.29 9.96 4.79
N GLN A 105 -20.14 8.94 3.94
CA GLN A 105 -20.83 7.66 4.09
C GLN A 105 -20.27 6.79 5.22
N ASN A 106 -19.00 7.00 5.61
CA ASN A 106 -18.27 6.19 6.58
C ASN A 106 -17.44 7.06 7.55
N PRO A 107 -18.10 7.72 8.52
CA PRO A 107 -17.42 8.66 9.42
C PRO A 107 -16.49 7.99 10.44
N ASN A 108 -16.52 6.66 10.56
CA ASN A 108 -15.77 5.89 11.57
C ASN A 108 -14.44 5.31 11.05
N ILE A 109 -13.94 5.77 9.90
CA ILE A 109 -12.65 5.31 9.37
C ILE A 109 -11.53 5.69 10.35
N THR A 110 -10.79 4.70 10.86
CA THR A 110 -9.64 4.92 11.76
C THR A 110 -8.32 4.93 11.02
N LYS A 111 -8.25 4.34 9.81
CA LYS A 111 -7.04 4.35 8.97
C LYS A 111 -7.38 4.78 7.55
N LEU A 112 -6.84 5.94 7.14
CA LEU A 112 -6.99 6.49 5.79
C LEU A 112 -5.63 6.53 5.10
N HIS A 113 -5.43 5.65 4.12
CA HIS A 113 -4.19 5.56 3.36
C HIS A 113 -4.48 5.91 1.90
N ALA A 114 -3.76 6.86 1.34
CA ALA A 114 -3.86 7.30 -0.05
C ALA A 114 -2.48 7.54 -0.71
N PRO A 115 -1.49 6.64 -0.53
CA PRO A 115 -0.17 6.85 -1.10
C PRO A 115 -0.22 6.81 -2.63
N GLY A 116 0.43 7.78 -3.27
CA GLY A 116 0.50 7.91 -4.72
C GLY A 116 -0.82 8.33 -5.39
N CYS A 117 -1.83 8.79 -4.62
CA CYS A 117 -3.06 9.37 -5.16
C CYS A 117 -2.82 10.83 -5.59
N THR A 118 -2.20 11.01 -6.75
CA THR A 118 -1.72 12.33 -7.23
C THR A 118 -2.81 13.34 -7.60
N SER A 119 -4.07 12.92 -7.68
CA SER A 119 -5.22 13.80 -7.96
C SER A 119 -5.91 14.32 -6.70
N LEU A 120 -5.43 13.90 -5.52
CA LEU A 120 -5.84 14.49 -4.25
C LEU A 120 -5.00 15.74 -3.97
N SER A 121 -5.63 16.73 -3.35
CA SER A 121 -4.95 17.93 -2.87
C SER A 121 -4.69 17.87 -1.36
N PRO A 122 -3.68 18.61 -0.84
CA PRO A 122 -3.51 18.79 0.61
C PRO A 122 -4.79 19.29 1.29
N GLU A 123 -5.50 20.24 0.67
CA GLU A 123 -6.75 20.80 1.18
C GLU A 123 -7.88 19.76 1.22
N GLY A 124 -7.97 18.90 0.21
CA GLY A 124 -8.87 17.75 0.17
C GLY A 124 -8.64 16.79 1.32
N VAL A 125 -7.39 16.41 1.54
CA VAL A 125 -6.98 15.55 2.67
C VAL A 125 -7.30 16.20 4.01
N ILE A 126 -6.99 17.49 4.18
CA ILE A 126 -7.29 18.22 5.43
C ILE A 126 -8.80 18.23 5.70
N ARG A 127 -9.64 18.46 4.68
CA ARG A 127 -11.10 18.38 4.82
C ARG A 127 -11.55 16.98 5.20
N ALA A 128 -11.00 15.96 4.56
CA ALA A 128 -11.24 14.56 4.89
C ALA A 128 -10.92 14.23 6.35
N VAL A 129 -9.73 14.61 6.83
CA VAL A 129 -9.31 14.39 8.22
C VAL A 129 -10.20 15.15 9.19
N LYS A 130 -10.54 16.41 8.91
CA LYS A 130 -11.49 17.20 9.72
C LYS A 130 -12.87 16.54 9.83
N LEU A 131 -13.36 15.90 8.78
CA LEU A 131 -14.63 15.16 8.80
C LEU A 131 -14.53 13.91 9.68
N LEU A 132 -13.43 13.17 9.56
CA LEU A 132 -13.18 11.96 10.34
C LEU A 132 -12.97 12.28 11.82
N THR A 133 -12.32 13.38 12.18
CA THR A 133 -12.10 13.74 13.59
C THR A 133 -13.30 14.46 14.25
N LYS A 134 -14.44 14.57 13.56
CA LYS A 134 -15.68 15.06 14.19
C LYS A 134 -16.15 14.11 15.28
N ASN A 135 -16.91 14.64 16.24
CA ASN A 135 -17.57 13.86 17.30
C ASN A 135 -16.64 12.97 18.15
N HIS A 136 -15.41 13.42 18.39
CA HIS A 136 -14.39 12.69 19.17
C HIS A 136 -13.94 11.36 18.56
N HIS A 137 -14.24 11.09 17.29
CA HIS A 137 -13.63 9.97 16.58
C HIS A 137 -12.13 10.25 16.38
N THR A 138 -11.31 9.21 16.53
CA THR A 138 -9.85 9.33 16.43
C THR A 138 -9.39 8.63 15.16
N LEU A 139 -8.77 9.41 14.26
CA LEU A 139 -8.03 8.84 13.15
C LEU A 139 -6.68 8.36 13.68
N GLU A 140 -6.42 7.06 13.62
CA GLU A 140 -5.20 6.43 14.12
C GLU A 140 -4.04 6.56 13.14
N SER A 141 -4.34 6.50 11.83
CA SER A 141 -3.31 6.46 10.80
C SER A 141 -3.76 7.16 9.51
N LEU A 142 -2.92 8.06 9.03
CA LEU A 142 -3.00 8.77 7.78
C LEU A 142 -1.74 8.49 6.95
N LYS A 143 -1.88 7.98 5.73
CA LYS A 143 -0.74 7.76 4.83
C LYS A 143 -1.00 8.51 3.54
N ILE A 144 -0.20 9.52 3.23
CA ILE A 144 -0.46 10.49 2.16
C ILE A 144 0.78 10.80 1.33
N SER A 145 1.80 9.95 1.41
CA SER A 145 2.99 10.06 0.57
C SER A 145 2.64 10.10 -0.91
N GLY A 146 3.25 11.03 -1.65
CA GLY A 146 2.96 11.25 -3.08
C GLY A 146 1.79 12.20 -3.37
N ILE A 147 1.18 12.81 -2.34
CA ILE A 147 0.34 14.01 -2.49
C ILE A 147 1.26 15.23 -2.48
N TYR A 148 1.40 15.87 -3.64
CA TYR A 148 2.30 16.99 -3.85
C TYR A 148 1.67 18.31 -3.38
N GLY A 149 2.50 19.30 -3.08
CA GLY A 149 2.06 20.66 -2.73
C GLY A 149 1.74 20.88 -1.24
N THR A 150 1.87 19.84 -0.39
CA THR A 150 1.70 19.96 1.06
C THR A 150 2.70 20.97 1.64
N GLN A 151 2.21 21.94 2.42
CA GLN A 151 3.03 22.94 3.12
C GLN A 151 3.32 22.55 4.57
N LYS A 152 4.24 23.26 5.23
CA LYS A 152 4.63 22.94 6.63
C LYS A 152 3.47 23.15 7.59
N GLU A 153 2.68 24.19 7.35
CA GLU A 153 1.49 24.53 8.11
C GLU A 153 0.43 23.42 8.00
N ASP A 154 0.29 22.81 6.82
CA ASP A 154 -0.61 21.67 6.60
C ASP A 154 -0.18 20.46 7.42
N LEU A 155 1.12 20.15 7.41
CA LEU A 155 1.67 19.02 8.17
C LEU A 155 1.52 19.22 9.68
N GLU A 156 1.81 20.42 10.19
CA GLU A 156 1.58 20.79 11.58
C GLU A 156 0.10 20.67 11.96
N PHE A 157 -0.79 21.14 11.09
CA PHE A 157 -2.23 21.03 11.27
C PHE A 157 -2.69 19.57 11.35
N LEU A 158 -2.22 18.71 10.44
CA LEU A 158 -2.52 17.28 10.45
C LEU A 158 -1.99 16.58 11.72
N HIS A 159 -0.77 16.90 12.15
CA HIS A 159 -0.23 16.40 13.41
C HIS A 159 -1.10 16.77 14.60
N ASN A 160 -1.56 18.03 14.68
CA ASN A 160 -2.42 18.48 15.77
C ASN A 160 -3.76 17.73 15.81
N LEU A 161 -4.35 17.41 14.65
CA LEU A 161 -5.61 16.66 14.59
C LEU A 161 -5.47 15.18 14.96
N ILE A 162 -4.35 14.55 14.62
CA ILE A 162 -4.17 13.09 14.75
C ILE A 162 -3.48 12.72 16.06
N ASN A 163 -2.50 13.51 16.51
CA ASN A 163 -1.60 13.16 17.62
C ASN A 163 -2.04 13.70 19.00
N HIS A 164 -3.34 13.92 19.22
CA HIS A 164 -3.88 14.57 20.43
C HIS A 164 -3.43 13.95 21.79
N ASN A 165 -2.89 12.73 21.82
CA ASN A 165 -2.56 11.99 23.05
C ASN A 165 -1.12 11.45 23.17
N GLN A 166 -0.22 11.73 22.22
CA GLN A 166 1.15 11.20 22.29
C GLN A 166 2.12 12.19 22.92
N THR A 167 2.24 12.14 24.25
CA THR A 167 3.39 12.68 24.98
C THR A 167 4.67 12.02 24.48
N GLN A 168 5.47 12.75 23.69
CA GLN A 168 6.89 12.49 23.42
C GLN A 168 7.30 11.00 23.28
N GLN A 169 6.55 10.19 22.54
CA GLN A 169 7.05 8.88 22.13
C GLN A 169 8.16 9.08 21.10
N GLU A 170 9.26 8.35 21.25
CA GLU A 170 10.34 8.30 20.26
C GLU A 170 9.71 8.06 18.89
N LYS A 171 9.84 9.02 17.95
CA LYS A 171 9.34 8.85 16.58
C LYS A 171 9.78 7.47 16.07
N ASN A 172 8.83 6.60 15.75
CA ASN A 172 9.15 5.26 15.26
C ASN A 172 9.98 5.39 13.98
N LYS A 173 11.09 4.66 13.93
CA LYS A 173 12.03 4.74 12.81
C LYS A 173 11.38 4.18 11.56
N ILE A 174 11.51 4.88 10.44
CA ILE A 174 10.98 4.41 9.14
C ILE A 174 12.17 3.94 8.31
N PHE A 175 12.21 2.65 7.98
CA PHE A 175 13.29 2.11 7.15
C PHE A 175 12.86 1.97 5.68
N TYR A 176 13.76 2.37 4.78
CA TYR A 176 13.51 2.41 3.34
C TYR A 176 13.15 1.04 2.74
N HIS A 177 13.91 0.01 3.09
CA HIS A 177 13.71 -1.35 2.58
C HIS A 177 12.41 -2.00 3.06
N GLU A 178 12.00 -1.70 4.30
CA GLU A 178 10.71 -2.15 4.84
C GLU A 178 9.57 -1.51 4.05
N TYR A 179 9.56 -0.18 3.97
CA TYR A 179 8.53 0.55 3.22
C TYR A 179 8.36 0.04 1.78
N LYS A 180 9.49 -0.25 1.11
CA LYS A 180 9.47 -0.76 -0.26
C LYS A 180 8.99 -2.21 -0.35
N LYS A 181 9.28 -3.08 0.62
CA LYS A 181 8.95 -4.52 0.59
C LYS A 181 7.47 -4.80 0.84
N PHE A 182 6.75 -3.89 1.49
CA PHE A 182 5.35 -4.14 1.86
C PHE A 182 4.40 -4.05 0.66
N SER A 183 3.50 -5.05 0.57
CA SER A 183 2.34 -5.02 -0.31
C SER A 183 1.21 -4.23 0.34
N ALA A 184 0.26 -3.71 -0.46
CA ALA A 184 -0.90 -2.95 0.00
C ALA A 184 -1.70 -3.59 1.15
N LEU A 185 -1.66 -4.92 1.30
CA LEU A 185 -2.37 -5.66 2.35
C LEU A 185 -1.71 -5.51 3.74
N THR A 186 -0.47 -5.01 3.81
CA THR A 186 0.38 -5.02 5.03
C THR A 186 0.84 -3.64 5.48
N HIS A 187 0.56 -2.57 4.73
CA HIS A 187 0.86 -1.17 5.14
C HIS A 187 0.15 -0.72 6.44
N THR A 188 -0.72 -1.57 7.01
CA THR A 188 -1.39 -1.35 8.29
C THR A 188 -0.49 -1.43 9.52
N GLU A 189 0.74 -1.94 9.39
CA GLU A 189 1.68 -2.20 10.50
C GLU A 189 2.72 -1.11 10.73
N ILE A 190 2.88 -0.14 9.81
CA ILE A 190 3.79 0.99 10.05
C ILE A 190 3.13 1.93 11.07
N GLU A 191 3.54 1.76 12.34
CA GLU A 191 2.99 2.39 13.55
C GLU A 191 3.00 3.92 13.57
N ASN A 192 3.66 4.59 12.62
CA ASN A 192 3.65 6.05 12.54
C ASN A 192 2.26 6.57 12.13
N PRO A 193 1.65 7.50 12.89
CA PRO A 193 0.35 8.06 12.55
C PRO A 193 0.32 8.75 11.19
N ILE A 194 1.40 9.43 10.79
CA ILE A 194 1.57 10.08 9.49
C ILE A 194 2.88 9.58 8.85
N ASP A 195 2.89 9.32 7.53
CA ASP A 195 4.06 8.76 6.81
C ASP A 195 5.02 9.80 6.23
N ILE A 196 4.58 11.04 6.07
CA ILE A 196 5.41 12.16 5.58
C ILE A 196 6.00 12.98 6.73
N ASP A 197 7.17 13.58 6.49
CA ASP A 197 7.85 14.52 7.40
C ASP A 197 8.69 15.51 6.55
N ILE A 198 9.23 16.54 7.20
CA ILE A 198 10.15 17.49 6.55
C ILE A 198 11.52 16.82 6.40
N CYS A 199 12.03 16.78 5.16
CA CYS A 199 13.35 16.26 4.86
C CYS A 199 14.44 17.22 5.37
N PRO A 200 15.37 16.80 6.25
CA PRO A 200 16.42 17.68 6.78
C PRO A 200 17.52 18.03 5.75
N LYS A 201 17.38 17.61 4.50
CA LYS A 201 18.36 17.83 3.41
C LYS A 201 17.86 18.80 2.35
N CYS A 202 16.60 18.69 1.94
CA CYS A 202 15.99 19.53 0.92
C CYS A 202 14.81 20.36 1.42
N ASP A 203 14.39 20.20 2.68
CA ASP A 203 13.22 20.87 3.27
C ASP A 203 11.86 20.48 2.65
N ASP A 204 11.84 19.55 1.69
CA ASP A 204 10.60 19.01 1.12
C ASP A 204 9.83 18.14 2.12
N ILE A 205 8.51 18.21 2.02
CA ILE A 205 7.58 17.37 2.79
C ILE A 205 7.31 16.09 2.01
N THR A 206 7.84 14.97 2.51
CA THR A 206 7.78 13.67 1.83
C THR A 206 8.09 12.54 2.80
N MET A 207 8.13 11.31 2.33
CA MET A 207 8.63 10.18 3.13
C MET A 207 10.10 10.42 3.52
N VAL A 208 10.39 10.40 4.82
CA VAL A 208 11.75 10.52 5.35
C VAL A 208 12.15 9.22 6.02
N PHE A 209 13.32 8.69 5.65
CA PHE A 209 13.78 7.38 6.11
C PHE A 209 15.00 7.50 7.02
N ASP A 210 15.05 6.63 8.02
CA ASP A 210 16.18 6.40 8.91
C ASP A 210 17.13 5.35 8.33
N CYS A 211 18.40 5.40 8.75
CA CYS A 211 19.39 4.40 8.39
C CYS A 211 19.43 3.26 9.41
N PRO A 212 19.30 2.00 8.99
CA PRO A 212 19.38 0.86 9.90
C PRO A 212 20.80 0.64 10.45
N LYS A 213 21.85 1.08 9.73
CA LYS A 213 23.26 0.86 10.10
C LYS A 213 23.62 1.59 11.40
N VAL A 214 24.06 0.85 12.42
CA VAL A 214 24.45 1.39 13.75
C VAL A 214 25.59 2.41 13.64
N LEU A 215 26.59 2.16 12.79
CA LEU A 215 27.72 3.07 12.58
C LEU A 215 27.32 4.44 11.99
N CYS A 216 26.17 4.54 11.34
CA CYS A 216 25.61 5.83 10.90
C CYS A 216 24.99 6.63 12.06
N LYS A 217 24.71 5.99 13.20
CA LYS A 217 24.09 6.60 14.39
C LYS A 217 25.11 7.24 15.35
N GLU A 218 26.35 6.75 15.37
CA GLU A 218 27.37 7.12 16.38
C GLU A 218 28.33 8.26 15.96
N LYS A 219 28.40 8.63 14.67
CA LYS A 219 29.33 9.68 14.20
C LYS A 219 28.80 11.10 14.44
N GLN A 220 28.56 11.46 15.70
CA GLN A 220 28.02 12.76 16.10
C GLN A 220 29.05 13.91 16.15
N GLN A 221 30.33 13.69 15.88
CA GLN A 221 31.37 14.68 16.18
C GLN A 221 32.30 14.96 14.99
N LEU A 222 31.82 15.73 14.01
CA LEU A 222 32.57 16.78 13.28
C LEU A 222 32.40 16.89 11.76
N GLU A 223 31.87 15.91 11.01
CA GLU A 223 31.61 16.15 9.56
C GLU A 223 30.71 15.08 8.91
N VAL A 224 29.60 14.73 9.55
CA VAL A 224 28.76 13.59 9.10
C VAL A 224 27.33 14.02 8.77
N VAL A 225 27.00 13.85 7.50
CA VAL A 225 25.65 13.84 6.93
C VAL A 225 24.74 12.99 7.84
N LYS A 226 23.84 13.63 8.61
CA LYS A 226 22.74 12.91 9.28
C LYS A 226 22.06 12.00 8.23
N CYS A 227 22.13 10.68 8.42
CA CYS A 227 21.65 9.66 7.46
C CYS A 227 20.11 9.55 7.40
N ARG A 228 19.42 10.61 7.83
CA ARG A 228 17.97 10.77 7.78
C ARG A 228 17.65 11.71 6.62
N GLY A 229 16.74 11.31 5.76
CA GLY A 229 16.40 12.08 4.56
C GLY A 229 15.43 11.33 3.66
N CYS A 230 14.88 12.03 2.68
CA CYS A 230 14.00 11.44 1.67
C CYS A 230 14.77 10.48 0.74
N SER A 231 14.03 9.80 -0.14
CA SER A 231 14.62 8.89 -1.14
C SER A 231 15.41 9.61 -2.23
N TRP A 232 15.18 10.92 -2.42
CA TRP A 232 15.89 11.74 -3.41
C TRP A 232 17.23 12.27 -2.89
N CYS A 233 17.29 12.70 -1.63
CA CYS A 233 18.52 13.25 -1.05
C CYS A 233 19.53 12.19 -0.60
N ILE A 234 19.08 10.96 -0.35
CA ILE A 234 19.95 9.89 0.14
C ILE A 234 19.57 8.59 -0.58
N THR A 235 20.43 8.17 -1.49
CA THR A 235 20.35 6.86 -2.15
C THR A 235 20.52 5.75 -1.12
N ARG A 236 19.67 4.73 -1.16
CA ARG A 236 19.67 3.61 -0.20
C ARG A 236 19.57 2.28 -0.94
N CYS A 237 20.19 1.26 -0.38
CA CYS A 237 20.03 -0.10 -0.87
C CYS A 237 18.57 -0.56 -0.69
N ILE A 238 17.95 -1.08 -1.76
CA ILE A 238 16.56 -1.58 -1.73
C ILE A 238 16.39 -2.79 -0.79
N GLU A 239 17.43 -3.59 -0.59
CA GLU A 239 17.34 -4.82 0.21
C GLU A 239 17.50 -4.60 1.71
N CYS A 240 18.49 -3.80 2.11
CA CYS A 240 18.85 -3.60 3.51
C CYS A 240 18.62 -2.18 4.01
N GLY A 241 18.28 -1.23 3.13
CA GLY A 241 17.92 0.15 3.50
C GLY A 241 19.08 1.04 3.97
N ILE A 242 20.31 0.53 3.95
CA ILE A 242 21.50 1.30 4.32
C ILE A 242 21.75 2.40 3.29
N CYS A 243 22.16 3.58 3.77
CA CYS A 243 22.57 4.71 2.95
C CYS A 243 23.83 4.38 2.15
N LEU A 244 23.79 4.63 0.85
CA LEU A 244 24.91 4.49 -0.07
C LEU A 244 25.58 5.86 -0.21
N LYS A 245 26.91 5.89 -0.22
CA LYS A 245 27.66 7.12 -0.46
C LYS A 245 27.93 7.27 -1.95
N ASP A 246 27.99 8.50 -2.44
CA ASP A 246 28.31 8.81 -3.85
C ASP A 246 29.68 8.26 -4.30
N THR A 247 30.53 7.86 -3.36
CA THR A 247 31.86 7.28 -3.61
C THR A 247 31.92 5.75 -3.54
N GLU A 248 30.85 5.08 -3.14
CA GLU A 248 30.77 3.61 -3.20
C GLU A 248 30.33 3.24 -4.62
N GLU A 249 31.12 2.39 -5.31
CA GLU A 249 30.76 1.90 -6.65
C GLU A 249 29.39 1.22 -6.59
N LEU A 250 28.36 1.92 -7.10
CA LEU A 250 27.02 1.38 -7.18
C LEU A 250 27.00 0.27 -8.21
N GLU A 251 26.93 -0.98 -7.76
CA GLU A 251 26.85 -2.12 -8.65
C GLU A 251 25.47 -2.19 -9.33
N GLU A 252 25.46 -2.24 -10.66
CA GLU A 252 24.22 -2.22 -11.44
C GLU A 252 23.40 -3.50 -11.24
N ALA A 253 22.12 -3.34 -10.90
CA ALA A 253 21.13 -4.40 -10.94
C ALA A 253 20.51 -4.54 -12.34
N CYS A 254 19.80 -5.65 -12.60
CA CYS A 254 18.95 -5.82 -13.78
C CYS A 254 17.68 -4.94 -13.72
N CYS A 255 17.26 -4.55 -12.51
CA CYS A 255 16.17 -3.61 -12.25
C CYS A 255 16.71 -2.20 -12.01
N SER A 256 15.82 -1.21 -12.01
CA SER A 256 16.16 0.20 -11.72
C SER A 256 16.51 0.48 -10.25
N ASP A 257 16.36 -0.51 -9.36
CA ASP A 257 16.67 -0.35 -7.94
C ASP A 257 18.17 -0.43 -7.66
N THR A 258 18.61 0.26 -6.60
CA THR A 258 20.01 0.32 -6.17
C THR A 258 20.33 -0.72 -5.09
N LEU A 259 21.48 -1.37 -5.21
CA LEU A 259 21.98 -2.36 -4.24
C LEU A 259 23.32 -1.89 -3.64
N CYS A 260 23.58 -2.20 -2.37
CA CYS A 260 24.95 -2.17 -1.85
C CYS A 260 25.70 -3.44 -2.32
N SER A 261 27.02 -3.38 -2.35
CA SER A 261 27.86 -4.52 -2.76
C SER A 261 27.59 -5.79 -1.96
N ASP A 262 27.37 -5.67 -0.64
CA ASP A 262 27.06 -6.82 0.22
C ASP A 262 25.76 -7.54 -0.19
N CYS A 263 24.73 -6.78 -0.58
CA CYS A 263 23.46 -7.35 -1.04
C CYS A 263 23.59 -7.86 -2.47
N TRP A 264 24.26 -7.11 -3.34
CA TRP A 264 24.50 -7.50 -4.73
C TRP A 264 25.27 -8.82 -4.84
N LEU A 265 26.27 -9.05 -3.98
CA LEU A 265 27.05 -10.29 -3.93
C LEU A 265 26.21 -11.51 -3.50
N LYS A 266 25.21 -11.32 -2.64
CA LYS A 266 24.36 -12.39 -2.10
C LYS A 266 23.22 -12.79 -3.02
N LEU A 267 22.80 -11.90 -3.92
CA LEU A 267 21.67 -12.14 -4.80
C LEU A 267 22.06 -13.06 -5.98
N PRO A 268 21.15 -13.93 -6.44
CA PRO A 268 21.35 -14.70 -7.66
C PRO A 268 21.59 -13.79 -8.87
N LYS A 269 22.53 -14.15 -9.74
CA LYS A 269 22.93 -13.34 -10.91
C LYS A 269 22.48 -13.96 -12.21
N CYS A 270 22.10 -13.10 -13.16
CA CYS A 270 21.84 -13.48 -14.52
C CYS A 270 23.07 -14.19 -15.10
N SER A 271 22.89 -15.35 -15.71
CA SER A 271 23.97 -16.18 -16.25
C SER A 271 24.74 -15.53 -17.40
N PHE A 272 24.22 -14.43 -17.97
CA PHE A 272 24.85 -13.73 -19.08
C PHE A 272 25.50 -12.41 -18.66
N CYS A 273 24.74 -11.47 -18.09
CA CYS A 273 25.27 -10.15 -17.73
C CYS A 273 25.86 -10.08 -16.31
N ASN A 274 25.76 -11.16 -15.54
CA ASN A 274 26.22 -11.24 -14.15
C ASN A 274 25.58 -10.22 -13.19
N LYS A 275 24.42 -9.66 -13.55
CA LYS A 275 23.68 -8.71 -12.72
C LYS A 275 22.50 -9.39 -12.01
N PRO A 276 22.22 -9.07 -10.74
CA PRO A 276 21.09 -9.61 -10.00
C PRO A 276 19.80 -8.80 -10.23
N TYR A 277 18.65 -9.39 -9.92
CA TYR A 277 17.44 -8.63 -9.58
C TYR A 277 17.39 -8.41 -8.06
N CYS A 278 16.79 -7.31 -7.61
CA CYS A 278 16.33 -7.23 -6.23
C CYS A 278 15.21 -8.26 -5.97
N ASN A 279 14.96 -8.59 -4.71
CA ASN A 279 13.96 -9.59 -4.32
C ASN A 279 12.55 -9.24 -4.78
N GLN A 280 12.22 -7.95 -4.89
CA GLN A 280 10.91 -7.49 -5.36
C GLN A 280 10.66 -7.78 -6.84
N HIS A 281 11.73 -7.91 -7.62
CA HIS A 281 11.69 -8.15 -9.06
C HIS A 281 12.25 -9.53 -9.42
N ALA A 282 12.33 -10.45 -8.44
CA ALA A 282 12.86 -11.80 -8.64
C ALA A 282 11.94 -12.68 -9.51
N ASP A 283 10.67 -12.33 -9.62
CA ASP A 283 9.68 -12.97 -10.49
C ASP A 283 9.92 -12.70 -11.98
N GLN A 284 10.65 -11.63 -12.32
CA GLN A 284 11.03 -11.28 -13.70
C GLN A 284 12.17 -12.15 -14.25
N GLN A 285 12.65 -13.13 -13.48
CA GLN A 285 13.71 -14.04 -13.85
C GLN A 285 13.19 -15.12 -14.82
N HIS A 286 13.87 -15.29 -15.96
CA HIS A 286 13.59 -16.37 -16.89
C HIS A 286 14.46 -17.58 -16.53
N LYS A 287 13.86 -18.61 -15.94
CA LYS A 287 14.57 -19.85 -15.59
C LYS A 287 14.96 -20.62 -16.83
N LEU A 288 16.23 -21.06 -16.89
CA LEU A 288 16.74 -21.88 -17.97
C LEU A 288 16.40 -23.35 -17.70
N SER A 289 15.77 -24.03 -18.67
CA SER A 289 15.44 -25.46 -18.55
C SER A 289 16.71 -26.30 -18.36
N GLY A 290 16.79 -27.03 -17.24
CA GLY A 290 17.91 -27.94 -16.95
C GLY A 290 19.16 -27.31 -16.32
N SER A 291 19.12 -26.05 -15.89
CA SER A 291 20.23 -25.41 -15.16
C SER A 291 19.77 -24.69 -13.89
N ILE A 292 20.71 -24.43 -12.98
CA ILE A 292 20.48 -23.67 -11.73
C ILE A 292 20.41 -22.15 -11.99
N GLY A 293 20.67 -21.70 -13.22
CA GLY A 293 20.75 -20.29 -13.60
C GLY A 293 19.45 -19.68 -14.13
N PHE A 294 19.45 -18.35 -14.26
CA PHE A 294 18.38 -17.59 -14.91
C PHE A 294 18.96 -16.56 -15.89
N LEU A 295 18.14 -16.12 -16.84
CA LEU A 295 18.40 -14.94 -17.66
C LEU A 295 17.50 -13.79 -17.21
N CYS A 296 18.07 -12.58 -17.13
CA CYS A 296 17.24 -11.39 -16.94
C CYS A 296 16.45 -11.07 -18.21
N ALA A 297 15.36 -10.31 -18.08
CA ALA A 297 14.46 -9.99 -19.20
C ALA A 297 15.22 -9.41 -20.41
N SER A 298 16.19 -8.52 -20.17
CA SER A 298 17.00 -7.92 -21.24
C SER A 298 17.92 -8.92 -21.94
N CYS A 299 18.53 -9.86 -21.21
CA CYS A 299 19.35 -10.91 -21.80
C CYS A 299 18.51 -11.97 -22.51
N HIS A 300 17.37 -12.35 -21.93
CA HIS A 300 16.42 -13.27 -22.55
C HIS A 300 15.91 -12.71 -23.88
N SER A 301 15.54 -11.43 -23.94
CA SER A 301 15.09 -10.82 -25.21
C SER A 301 16.17 -10.77 -26.30
N LYS A 302 17.46 -10.85 -25.94
CA LYS A 302 18.57 -10.77 -26.89
C LYS A 302 19.15 -12.13 -27.27
N TYR A 303 19.11 -13.10 -26.35
CA TYR A 303 19.84 -14.36 -26.43
C TYR A 303 19.02 -15.60 -26.06
N GLY A 304 17.76 -15.41 -25.64
CA GLY A 304 16.83 -16.47 -25.24
C GLY A 304 15.91 -16.94 -26.35
#